data_AF-A0A2R9BB64-F1
#
_entry.id   AF-A0A2R9BB64-F1
#
_cell.length_a   1.000
_cell.length_b   1.000
_cell.length_c   1.000
_cell.angle_alpha   90.00
_cell.angle_beta   90.00
_cell.angle_gamma   90.00
#
_symmetry.space_group_name_H-M   'P 1'
#
loop_
_entity.id
_entity.type
_entity.pdbx_description
1 polymer ?
#
loop_
_entity_poly.entity_id
_entity_poly.type
_entity_poly.pdbx_seq_one_letter_code
_entity_poly.pdbx_strand_id
1 'polypeptide(L)'
;MPLVPATWEAEAGKSLEGGGAGPAARGPEGQPAPEARVHFRVARFIMEASVKLGMRSIPIATACTIYHKFFCETSLDACDPYLIAMSSIYLAGKEEEQHLQTRDIINVSNRYFNPSGEPLELDSRFWELQDSIVQCQLLMLRVLRFQVSFQHPHKYLLRYLLSLKNWLNRHSWQRTPVAVTAWAVLRDSYHGGLCLRFQAQHIAVAVLYLALQVYGVEVPAEKPWWQIYTTDTEIP
;
A
#
# COMPACT_ATOMS: atom_id res chain seq x y z
N MET A 1 65.83 16.23 15.81
CA MET A 1 65.51 14.95 16.47
C MET A 1 64.00 14.93 16.77
N PRO A 2 63.15 14.43 15.86
CA PRO A 2 61.76 14.13 16.18
C PRO A 2 61.58 12.61 16.29
N LEU A 3 61.08 12.15 17.44
CA LEU A 3 60.69 10.77 17.69
C LEU A 3 59.18 10.65 17.45
N VAL A 4 58.80 10.01 16.34
CA VAL A 4 57.49 9.37 16.18
C VAL A 4 57.80 7.91 15.85
N PRO A 5 57.41 6.92 16.67
CA PRO A 5 57.59 5.53 16.31
C PRO A 5 56.53 5.12 15.27
N ALA A 6 57.03 4.64 14.14
CA ALA A 6 56.28 3.99 13.09
C ALA A 6 55.92 2.56 13.51
N THR A 7 54.67 2.34 13.88
CA THR A 7 54.02 1.02 13.83
C THR A 7 52.50 1.21 13.66
N TRP A 8 52.05 1.56 12.45
CA TRP A 8 50.61 1.56 12.13
C TRP A 8 50.24 1.03 10.73
N GLU A 9 51.18 0.51 9.94
CA GLU A 9 50.90 0.07 8.55
C GLU A 9 51.09 -1.43 8.27
N ALA A 10 50.92 -2.33 9.25
CA ALA A 10 51.18 -3.76 9.03
C ALA A 10 50.05 -4.76 9.39
N GLU A 11 48.83 -4.31 9.71
CA GLU A 11 47.69 -5.23 9.95
C GLU A 11 46.44 -4.92 9.10
N ALA A 12 46.61 -4.24 7.96
CA ALA A 12 45.55 -4.09 6.95
C ALA A 12 45.65 -5.20 5.91
N GLY A 13 45.36 -6.46 6.31
CA GLY A 13 45.31 -7.54 5.34
C GLY A 13 45.22 -8.94 5.93
N LYS A 14 44.02 -9.35 6.38
CA LYS A 14 43.38 -10.63 6.01
C LYS A 14 42.12 -10.91 6.84
N SER A 15 41.04 -11.14 6.09
CA SER A 15 39.89 -12.00 6.39
C SER A 15 39.02 -11.69 7.61
N LEU A 16 37.77 -11.32 7.34
CA LEU A 16 36.61 -12.12 7.71
C LEU A 16 35.47 -11.80 6.73
N GLU A 17 35.33 -12.66 5.72
CA GLU A 17 34.07 -12.84 5.01
C GLU A 17 33.02 -13.36 6.00
N GLY A 18 31.81 -12.79 5.96
CA GLY A 18 30.65 -13.33 6.68
C GLY A 18 29.82 -12.25 7.35
N GLY A 19 28.72 -11.83 6.71
CA GLY A 19 27.83 -10.82 7.30
C GLY A 19 26.60 -10.49 6.47
N GLY A 20 25.82 -11.52 6.13
CA GLY A 20 24.41 -11.51 5.70
C GLY A 20 23.80 -10.20 5.17
N ALA A 21 23.88 -10.01 3.86
CA ALA A 21 22.87 -9.24 3.15
C ALA A 21 21.51 -9.96 3.29
N GLY A 22 20.51 -9.27 3.85
CA GLY A 22 19.14 -9.78 3.95
C GLY A 22 18.60 -10.21 2.58
N PRO A 23 17.62 -11.13 2.53
CA PRO A 23 17.25 -11.80 1.30
C PRO A 23 16.51 -10.83 0.37
N ALA A 24 17.26 -10.16 -0.49
CA ALA A 24 16.72 -9.58 -1.71
C ALA A 24 16.05 -10.74 -2.47
N ALA A 25 14.77 -10.57 -2.78
CA ALA A 25 13.89 -11.57 -3.35
C ALA A 25 14.37 -12.04 -4.74
N ARG A 26 15.39 -12.89 -4.79
CA ARG A 26 15.86 -13.57 -6.00
C ARG A 26 15.07 -14.86 -6.16
N GLY A 27 14.20 -14.89 -7.17
CA GLY A 27 13.53 -16.11 -7.64
C GLY A 27 14.51 -17.06 -8.33
N PRO A 28 14.06 -18.26 -8.73
CA PRO A 28 14.95 -19.34 -9.19
C PRO A 28 15.51 -19.18 -10.62
N GLU A 29 15.30 -18.04 -11.28
CA GLU A 29 15.97 -17.70 -12.54
C GLU A 29 16.32 -16.20 -12.46
N GLY A 30 17.55 -15.83 -12.81
CA GLY A 30 18.14 -14.50 -12.65
C GLY A 30 17.53 -13.38 -13.51
N GLN A 31 16.22 -13.43 -13.80
CA GLN A 31 15.46 -12.32 -14.34
C GLN A 31 14.83 -11.54 -13.17
N PRO A 32 14.87 -10.19 -13.17
CA PRO A 32 14.14 -9.41 -12.19
C PRO A 32 12.67 -9.85 -12.23
N ALA A 33 12.08 -10.07 -11.06
CA ALA A 33 10.66 -10.42 -11.00
C ALA A 33 9.87 -9.37 -11.80
N PRO A 34 8.86 -9.76 -12.61
CA PRO A 34 8.04 -8.80 -13.35
C PRO A 34 7.63 -7.65 -12.43
N GLU A 35 7.83 -6.41 -12.84
CA GLU A 35 7.63 -5.22 -11.99
C GLU A 35 6.26 -5.25 -11.30
N ALA A 36 5.23 -5.72 -12.00
CA ALA A 36 3.89 -5.96 -11.48
C ALA A 36 3.85 -6.87 -10.22
N ARG A 37 4.69 -7.92 -10.16
CA ARG A 37 4.81 -8.79 -8.99
C ARG A 37 5.48 -8.08 -7.81
N VAL A 38 6.43 -7.19 -8.07
CA VAL A 38 7.07 -6.38 -7.02
C VAL A 38 6.04 -5.42 -6.44
N HIS A 39 5.35 -4.66 -7.28
CA HIS A 39 4.29 -3.75 -6.84
C HIS A 39 3.18 -4.47 -6.07
N PHE A 40 2.78 -5.66 -6.51
CA PHE A 40 1.78 -6.47 -5.80
C PHE A 40 2.24 -6.85 -4.38
N ARG A 41 3.49 -7.33 -4.24
CA ARG A 41 4.06 -7.70 -2.92
C ARG A 41 4.19 -6.50 -2.00
N VAL A 42 4.60 -5.36 -2.54
CA VAL A 42 4.80 -4.13 -1.77
C VAL A 42 3.45 -3.51 -1.37
N ALA A 43 2.46 -3.48 -2.26
CA ALA A 43 1.11 -3.07 -1.93
C ALA A 43 0.49 -3.96 -0.85
N ARG A 44 0.75 -5.28 -0.92
CA ARG A 44 0.36 -6.22 0.15
C ARG A 44 1.04 -5.90 1.48
N PHE A 45 2.34 -5.61 1.45
CA PHE A 45 3.05 -5.13 2.63
C PHE A 45 2.42 -3.86 3.21
N ILE A 46 2.09 -2.85 2.39
CA ILE A 46 1.42 -1.63 2.84
C ILE A 46 0.12 -1.98 3.57
N MET A 47 -0.74 -2.81 2.96
CA MET A 47 -2.01 -3.19 3.59
C MET A 47 -1.82 -3.93 4.92
N GLU A 48 -0.94 -4.93 4.97
CA GLU A 48 -0.72 -5.73 6.18
C GLU A 48 -0.08 -4.89 7.30
N ALA A 49 0.91 -4.05 6.96
CA ALA A 49 1.56 -3.14 7.90
C ALA A 49 0.59 -2.10 8.44
N SER A 50 -0.19 -1.46 7.57
CA SER A 50 -1.17 -0.47 7.98
C SER A 50 -2.30 -1.05 8.85
N VAL A 51 -2.73 -2.28 8.60
CA VAL A 51 -3.69 -2.99 9.48
C VAL A 51 -3.07 -3.23 10.86
N LYS A 52 -1.81 -3.67 10.93
CA LYS A 52 -1.09 -3.86 12.21
C LYS A 52 -0.87 -2.54 12.96
N LEU A 53 -0.75 -1.43 12.25
CA LEU A 53 -0.66 -0.07 12.81
C LEU A 53 -2.03 0.50 13.24
N GLY A 54 -3.14 -0.23 13.03
CA GLY A 54 -4.49 0.24 13.39
C GLY A 54 -5.03 1.34 12.48
N MET A 55 -4.56 1.43 11.23
CA MET A 55 -5.04 2.40 10.26
C MET A 55 -6.49 2.11 9.82
N ARG A 56 -7.27 3.19 9.64
CA ARG A 56 -8.60 3.09 9.01
C ARG A 56 -8.47 2.80 7.52
N SER A 57 -9.54 2.31 6.89
CA SER A 57 -9.53 1.91 5.46
C SER A 57 -9.13 3.04 4.51
N ILE A 58 -9.51 4.30 4.80
CA ILE A 58 -9.18 5.45 3.96
C ILE A 58 -7.66 5.74 3.98
N PRO A 59 -6.98 5.93 5.12
CA PRO A 59 -5.52 6.02 5.18
C PRO A 59 -4.77 4.88 4.49
N ILE A 60 -5.25 3.63 4.62
CA ILE A 60 -4.66 2.48 3.92
C ILE A 60 -4.73 2.65 2.41
N ALA A 61 -5.91 3.05 1.92
CA ALA A 61 -6.13 3.32 0.51
C ALA A 61 -5.27 4.48 0.01
N THR A 62 -5.18 5.57 0.77
CA THR A 62 -4.31 6.72 0.48
C THR A 62 -2.84 6.29 0.36
N ALA A 63 -2.33 5.47 1.28
CA ALA A 63 -0.97 4.94 1.21
C ALA A 63 -0.72 4.13 -0.06
N CYS A 64 -1.64 3.22 -0.43
CA CYS A 64 -1.54 2.43 -1.65
C CYS A 64 -1.57 3.31 -2.91
N THR A 65 -2.47 4.30 -2.96
CA THR A 65 -2.58 5.21 -4.10
C THR A 65 -1.34 6.08 -4.26
N ILE A 66 -0.78 6.60 -3.16
CA ILE A 66 0.48 7.37 -3.14
C ILE A 66 1.62 6.51 -3.71
N TYR A 67 1.74 5.27 -3.23
CA TYR A 67 2.77 4.33 -3.70
C TYR A 67 2.68 4.09 -5.21
N HIS A 68 1.49 3.71 -5.70
CA HIS A 68 1.30 3.44 -7.13
C HIS A 68 1.55 4.70 -7.97
N LYS A 69 1.07 5.87 -7.53
CA LYS A 69 1.26 7.13 -8.26
C LYS A 69 2.74 7.53 -8.33
N PHE A 70 3.51 7.29 -7.27
CA PHE A 70 4.93 7.57 -7.24
C PHE A 70 5.70 6.73 -8.27
N PHE A 71 5.40 5.43 -8.37
CA PHE A 71 6.02 4.53 -9.35
C PHE A 71 5.48 4.66 -10.77
N CYS A 72 4.46 5.50 -11.02
CA CYS A 72 4.13 5.96 -12.36
C CYS A 72 5.12 7.03 -12.87
N GLU A 73 5.75 7.78 -11.95
CA GLU A 73 6.68 8.87 -12.27
C GLU A 73 8.16 8.45 -12.09
N THR A 74 8.43 7.32 -11.43
CA THR A 74 9.77 6.87 -11.01
C THR A 74 9.95 5.38 -11.30
N SER A 75 11.18 4.95 -11.62
CA SER A 75 11.52 3.54 -11.82
C SER A 75 11.81 2.80 -10.51
N LEU A 76 11.65 1.47 -10.52
CA LEU A 76 11.99 0.59 -9.40
C LEU A 76 13.50 0.56 -9.07
N ASP A 77 14.35 0.90 -10.03
CA ASP A 77 15.81 0.90 -9.83
C ASP A 77 16.31 2.12 -9.06
N ALA A 78 15.52 3.20 -9.02
CA ALA A 78 15.95 4.47 -8.42
C ALA A 78 15.77 4.51 -6.90
N CYS A 79 14.84 3.73 -6.35
CA CYS A 79 14.45 3.78 -4.94
C CYS A 79 14.06 2.39 -4.43
N ASP A 80 14.39 2.08 -3.18
CA ASP A 80 13.89 0.86 -2.53
C ASP A 80 12.35 0.95 -2.37
N PRO A 81 11.56 0.07 -3.02
CA PRO A 81 10.11 0.13 -2.97
C PRO A 81 9.53 -0.10 -1.57
N TYR A 82 10.24 -0.80 -0.67
CA TYR A 82 9.77 -0.98 0.71
C TYR A 82 10.01 0.27 1.56
N LEU A 83 11.09 1.01 1.31
CA LEU A 83 11.30 2.32 1.92
C LEU A 83 10.23 3.32 1.46
N ILE A 84 9.94 3.37 0.16
CA ILE A 84 8.84 4.17 -0.39
C ILE A 84 7.49 3.74 0.21
N ALA A 85 7.27 2.45 0.42
CA ALA A 85 6.07 1.95 1.07
C ALA A 85 5.94 2.45 2.52
N MET A 86 6.99 2.37 3.34
CA MET A 86 6.99 2.91 4.70
C MET A 86 6.72 4.42 4.72
N SER A 87 7.35 5.18 3.82
CA SER A 87 7.11 6.62 3.67
C SER A 87 5.69 6.93 3.17
N SER A 88 5.11 6.09 2.30
CA SER A 88 3.72 6.23 1.83
C SER A 88 2.71 6.09 2.97
N ILE A 89 2.94 5.13 3.88
CA ILE A 89 2.14 4.93 5.09
C ILE A 89 2.24 6.15 6.00
N TYR A 90 3.46 6.63 6.24
CA TYR A 90 3.71 7.80 7.08
C TYR A 90 3.03 9.07 6.51
N LEU A 91 3.15 9.28 5.20
CA LEU A 91 2.54 10.42 4.51
C LEU A 91 1.01 10.34 4.49
N ALA A 92 0.43 9.17 4.23
CA ALA A 92 -1.02 8.97 4.26
C ALA A 92 -1.61 9.18 5.65
N GLY A 93 -0.90 8.78 6.71
CA GLY A 93 -1.31 9.06 8.08
C GLY A 93 -1.42 10.56 8.37
N LYS A 94 -0.49 11.37 7.83
CA LYS A 94 -0.56 12.83 7.95
C LYS A 94 -1.69 13.43 7.13
N GLU A 95 -1.84 13.03 5.87
CA GLU A 95 -2.86 13.57 4.98
C GLU A 95 -4.29 13.28 5.45
N GLU A 96 -4.52 12.10 6.02
CA GLU A 96 -5.84 11.67 6.50
C GLU A 96 -6.03 11.92 8.02
N GLU A 97 -5.18 12.75 8.62
CA GLU A 97 -5.25 13.15 10.04
C GLU A 97 -5.23 11.97 11.03
N GLN A 98 -4.61 10.86 10.65
CA GLN A 98 -4.32 9.72 11.52
C GLN A 98 -2.81 9.62 11.77
N HIS A 99 -2.34 10.40 12.75
CA HIS A 99 -0.93 10.51 13.09
C HIS A 99 -0.33 9.17 13.56
N LEU A 100 0.76 8.74 12.92
CA LEU A 100 1.52 7.53 13.26
C LEU A 100 2.94 7.92 13.67
N GLN A 101 3.49 7.22 14.66
CA GLN A 101 4.91 7.39 15.01
C GLN A 101 5.78 6.62 14.00
N THR A 102 6.84 7.26 13.50
CA THR A 102 7.78 6.60 12.56
C THR A 102 8.39 5.34 13.16
N ARG A 103 8.63 5.34 14.48
CA ARG A 103 9.08 4.17 15.23
C ARG A 103 8.15 2.96 15.08
N ASP A 104 6.83 3.18 15.16
CA ASP A 104 5.86 2.10 15.06
C ASP A 104 5.84 1.51 13.64
N ILE A 105 5.96 2.38 12.62
CA ILE A 105 6.08 1.98 11.21
C ILE A 105 7.33 1.10 11.02
N ILE A 106 8.48 1.54 11.53
CA ILE A 106 9.73 0.77 11.45
C ILE A 106 9.59 -0.58 12.17
N ASN A 107 9.04 -0.59 13.37
CA ASN A 107 8.87 -1.82 14.16
C ASN A 107 7.94 -2.83 13.47
N VAL A 108 6.81 -2.37 12.94
CA VAL A 108 5.88 -3.23 12.18
C VAL A 108 6.53 -3.74 10.91
N SER A 109 7.32 -2.91 10.23
CA SER A 109 8.04 -3.28 9.00
C SER A 109 9.13 -4.32 9.27
N ASN A 110 9.92 -4.14 10.31
CA ASN A 110 10.90 -5.15 10.72
C ASN A 110 10.25 -6.48 11.09
N ARG A 111 9.14 -6.45 11.83
CA ARG A 111 8.39 -7.66 12.17
C ARG A 111 7.74 -8.33 10.95
N TYR A 112 7.51 -7.59 9.87
CA TYR A 112 7.07 -8.14 8.60
C TYR A 112 8.19 -8.90 7.88
N PHE A 113 9.40 -8.33 7.82
CA PHE A 113 10.56 -8.98 7.17
C PHE A 113 11.20 -10.07 8.01
N ASN A 114 11.16 -9.91 9.33
CA ASN A 114 11.76 -10.83 10.31
C ASN A 114 10.69 -11.31 11.32
N PRO A 115 9.78 -12.23 10.93
CA PRO A 115 8.68 -12.66 11.79
C PRO A 115 9.11 -13.32 13.10
N SER A 116 10.27 -13.99 13.11
CA SER A 116 10.87 -14.67 14.27
C SER A 116 12.09 -13.93 14.82
N GLY A 117 12.37 -12.72 14.33
CA GLY A 117 13.51 -11.92 14.79
C GLY A 117 13.25 -11.28 16.15
N GLU A 118 14.33 -10.92 16.84
CA GLU A 118 14.25 -10.09 18.03
C GLU A 118 13.73 -8.68 17.69
N PRO A 119 13.12 -7.97 18.65
CA PRO A 119 12.76 -6.58 18.47
C PRO A 119 13.97 -5.76 18.01
N LEU A 120 13.74 -4.80 17.10
CA LEU A 120 14.81 -3.88 16.67
C LEU A 120 15.37 -3.13 17.88
N GLU A 121 16.69 -3.19 18.03
CA GLU A 121 17.40 -2.33 18.95
C GLU A 121 17.38 -0.88 18.44
N LEU A 122 17.36 0.09 19.35
CA LEU A 122 17.41 1.52 19.03
C LEU A 122 18.86 1.95 18.76
N ASP A 123 19.45 1.35 17.73
CA ASP A 123 20.84 1.58 17.31
C ASP A 123 20.95 2.70 16.26
N SER A 124 22.15 2.94 15.74
CA SER A 124 22.37 3.94 14.68
C SER A 124 21.58 3.63 13.41
N ARG A 125 21.39 2.35 13.08
CA ARG A 125 20.65 1.92 11.88
C ARG A 125 19.17 2.28 11.97
N PHE A 126 18.58 2.19 13.16
CA PHE A 126 17.21 2.65 13.40
C PHE A 126 17.05 4.15 13.06
N TRP A 127 17.97 4.99 13.55
CA TRP A 127 17.92 6.43 13.30
C TRP A 127 18.16 6.79 11.83
N GLU A 128 19.11 6.11 11.17
CA GLU A 128 19.35 6.26 9.72
C GLU A 128 18.11 5.88 8.89
N LEU A 129 17.42 4.81 9.27
CA LEU A 129 16.18 4.41 8.61
C LEU A 129 15.05 5.42 8.84
N GLN A 130 14.94 5.94 10.07
CA GLN A 130 13.97 6.99 10.38
C GLN A 130 14.21 8.23 9.52
N ASP A 131 15.46 8.69 9.43
CA ASP A 131 15.84 9.83 8.59
C ASP A 131 15.55 9.54 7.11
N SER A 132 15.85 8.32 6.65
CA SER A 132 15.55 7.88 5.28
C SER A 132 14.06 7.92 4.96
N ILE A 133 13.19 7.53 5.90
CA ILE A 133 11.72 7.61 5.74
C ILE A 133 11.27 9.07 5.57
N VAL A 134 11.84 9.99 6.38
CA VAL A 134 11.51 11.42 6.32
C VAL A 134 12.02 12.04 5.01
N GLN A 135 13.23 11.70 4.56
CA GLN A 135 13.75 12.17 3.28
C GLN A 135 12.93 11.63 2.09
N CYS A 136 12.57 10.35 2.12
CA CYS A 136 11.70 9.75 1.10
C CYS A 136 10.33 10.40 1.08
N GLN A 137 9.75 10.76 2.23
CA GLN A 137 8.50 11.53 2.26
C GLN A 137 8.63 12.86 1.52
N LEU A 138 9.69 13.62 1.76
CA LEU A 138 9.93 14.90 1.07
C LEU A 138 10.13 14.71 -0.44
N LEU A 139 10.85 13.66 -0.83
CA LEU A 139 11.01 13.28 -2.24
C LEU A 139 9.66 12.97 -2.88
N MET A 140 8.84 12.13 -2.24
CA MET A 140 7.52 11.75 -2.74
C MET A 140 6.61 12.98 -2.90
N LEU A 141 6.61 13.90 -1.95
CA LEU A 141 5.84 15.14 -2.07
C LEU A 141 6.26 15.98 -3.28
N ARG A 142 7.57 16.07 -3.56
CA ARG A 142 8.08 16.81 -4.72
C ARG A 142 7.71 16.11 -6.04
N VAL A 143 7.92 14.81 -6.14
CA VAL A 143 7.58 14.01 -7.34
C VAL A 143 6.08 14.09 -7.63
N LEU A 144 5.24 13.96 -6.60
CA LEU A 144 3.80 14.03 -6.71
C LEU A 144 3.25 15.47 -6.79
N ARG A 145 4.12 16.49 -6.81
CA ARG A 145 3.75 17.91 -6.86
C ARG A 145 2.74 18.31 -5.77
N PHE A 146 2.91 17.73 -4.58
CA PHE A 146 2.00 17.91 -3.43
C PHE A 146 0.54 17.48 -3.68
N GLN A 147 0.28 16.71 -4.74
CA GLN A 147 -1.04 16.17 -5.04
C GLN A 147 -1.23 14.79 -4.40
N VAL A 148 -1.40 14.80 -3.07
CA VAL A 148 -1.56 13.60 -2.22
C VAL A 148 -2.97 13.41 -1.66
N SER A 149 -3.90 14.30 -2.03
CA SER A 149 -5.33 14.16 -1.72
C SER A 149 -6.03 13.35 -2.81
N PHE A 150 -6.76 12.31 -2.42
CA PHE A 150 -7.43 11.40 -3.36
C PHE A 150 -8.90 11.20 -3.02
N GLN A 151 -9.72 11.06 -4.06
CA GLN A 151 -11.09 10.59 -3.89
C GLN A 151 -11.12 9.07 -3.87
N HIS A 152 -11.63 8.49 -2.77
CA HIS A 152 -11.67 7.04 -2.61
C HIS A 152 -13.06 6.44 -2.90
N PRO A 153 -13.13 5.26 -3.55
CA PRO A 153 -14.37 4.51 -3.80
C PRO A 153 -15.19 4.19 -2.54
N HIS A 154 -14.56 4.13 -1.37
CA HIS A 154 -15.18 3.79 -0.08
C HIS A 154 -16.46 4.58 0.21
N LYS A 155 -16.45 5.91 -0.03
CA LYS A 155 -17.61 6.78 0.21
C LYS A 155 -18.78 6.44 -0.72
N TYR A 156 -18.48 6.12 -1.97
CA TYR A 156 -19.48 5.76 -2.98
C TYR A 156 -20.04 4.36 -2.73
N LEU A 157 -19.18 3.40 -2.41
CA LEU A 157 -19.59 2.04 -2.08
C LEU A 157 -20.60 2.02 -0.91
N LEU A 158 -20.34 2.79 0.15
CA LEU A 158 -21.28 2.89 1.27
C LEU A 158 -22.65 3.43 0.83
N ARG A 159 -22.66 4.48 0.01
CA ARG A 159 -23.91 5.07 -0.52
C ARG A 159 -24.68 4.07 -1.37
N TYR A 160 -23.99 3.36 -2.27
CA TYR A 160 -24.62 2.39 -3.16
C TYR A 160 -25.15 1.18 -2.40
N LEU A 161 -24.41 0.66 -1.41
CA LEU A 161 -24.89 -0.41 -0.53
C LEU A 161 -26.16 0.00 0.25
N LEU A 162 -26.21 1.23 0.76
CA LEU A 162 -27.39 1.76 1.47
C LEU A 162 -28.60 1.88 0.54
N SER A 163 -28.40 2.36 -0.70
CA SER A 163 -29.47 2.45 -1.69
C SER A 163 -29.98 1.06 -2.10
N LEU A 164 -29.09 0.10 -2.37
CA LEU A 164 -29.47 -1.27 -2.73
C LEU A 164 -30.22 -2.00 -1.62
N LYS A 165 -29.86 -1.77 -0.34
CA LYS A 165 -30.58 -2.33 0.81
C LYS A 165 -32.06 -1.94 0.80
N ASN A 166 -32.41 -0.77 0.27
CA ASN A 166 -33.80 -0.32 0.18
C ASN A 166 -34.55 -0.96 -0.99
N TRP A 167 -33.85 -1.40 -2.03
CA TRP A 167 -34.46 -1.99 -3.23
C TRP A 167 -34.60 -3.51 -3.14
N LEU A 168 -33.72 -4.16 -2.35
CA LEU A 168 -33.71 -5.61 -2.20
C LEU A 168 -34.60 -6.07 -1.03
N ASN A 169 -35.19 -7.26 -1.16
CA ASN A 169 -35.97 -7.91 -0.11
C ASN A 169 -35.13 -8.10 1.17
N ARG A 170 -35.67 -7.66 2.32
CA ARG A 170 -34.99 -7.71 3.63
C ARG A 170 -34.43 -9.09 3.97
N HIS A 171 -35.13 -10.16 3.59
CA HIS A 171 -34.71 -11.55 3.83
C HIS A 171 -33.53 -12.00 2.96
N SER A 172 -33.44 -11.53 1.71
CA SER A 172 -32.32 -11.86 0.81
C SER A 172 -31.04 -11.12 1.23
N TRP A 173 -31.18 -9.84 1.57
CA TRP A 173 -30.07 -9.00 2.03
C TRP A 173 -29.46 -9.47 3.35
N GLN A 174 -30.27 -9.95 4.30
CA GLN A 174 -29.75 -10.44 5.59
C GLN A 174 -29.01 -11.77 5.46
N ARG A 175 -29.32 -12.59 4.45
CA ARG A 175 -28.69 -13.89 4.23
C ARG A 175 -27.41 -13.83 3.41
N THR A 176 -27.20 -12.76 2.66
CA THR A 176 -26.05 -12.62 1.75
C THR A 176 -25.09 -11.53 2.26
N PRO A 177 -23.83 -11.84 2.59
CA PRO A 177 -22.88 -10.85 3.07
C PRO A 177 -22.28 -10.02 1.90
N VAL A 178 -23.13 -9.50 1.02
CA VAL A 178 -22.76 -8.70 -0.17
C VAL A 178 -21.87 -7.52 0.23
N ALA A 179 -22.22 -6.82 1.32
CA ALA A 179 -21.43 -5.69 1.80
C ALA A 179 -20.02 -6.11 2.20
N VAL A 180 -19.86 -7.22 2.93
CA VAL A 180 -18.55 -7.71 3.38
C VAL A 180 -17.68 -8.10 2.18
N THR A 181 -18.25 -8.84 1.23
CA THR A 181 -17.55 -9.22 -0.01
C THR A 181 -17.19 -8.00 -0.84
N ALA A 182 -18.07 -7.01 -0.97
CA ALA A 182 -17.75 -5.78 -1.69
C ALA A 182 -16.59 -5.02 -1.02
N TRP A 183 -16.57 -4.91 0.31
CA TRP A 183 -15.44 -4.30 1.01
C TRP A 183 -14.13 -5.09 0.83
N ALA A 184 -14.19 -6.42 0.79
CA ALA A 184 -13.02 -7.26 0.55
C ALA A 184 -12.48 -7.09 -0.88
N VAL A 185 -13.35 -7.18 -1.89
CA VAL A 185 -12.99 -6.94 -3.30
C VAL A 185 -12.46 -5.52 -3.49
N LEU A 186 -13.03 -4.52 -2.80
CA LEU A 186 -12.52 -3.16 -2.86
C LEU A 186 -11.11 -3.06 -2.30
N ARG A 187 -10.82 -3.71 -1.17
CA ARG A 187 -9.46 -3.77 -0.61
C ARG A 187 -8.50 -4.39 -1.64
N ASP A 188 -8.90 -5.49 -2.26
CA ASP A 188 -8.06 -6.20 -3.21
C ASP A 188 -7.72 -5.34 -4.45
N SER A 189 -8.63 -4.45 -4.85
CA SER A 189 -8.41 -3.53 -5.98
C SER A 189 -7.19 -2.61 -5.81
N TYR A 190 -6.78 -2.32 -4.57
CA TYR A 190 -5.62 -1.47 -4.26
C TYR A 190 -4.28 -2.22 -4.35
N HIS A 191 -4.26 -3.55 -4.51
CA HIS A 191 -3.02 -4.26 -4.83
C HIS A 191 -2.49 -3.88 -6.22
N GLY A 192 -3.37 -3.40 -7.11
CA GLY A 192 -3.01 -2.83 -8.40
C GLY A 192 -3.28 -1.32 -8.49
N GLY A 193 -2.85 -0.72 -9.60
CA GLY A 193 -3.08 0.70 -9.90
C GLY A 193 -4.49 1.04 -10.41
N LEU A 194 -5.52 0.27 -10.08
CA LEU A 194 -6.89 0.53 -10.56
C LEU A 194 -7.41 1.90 -10.09
N CYS A 195 -7.01 2.33 -8.89
CA CYS A 195 -7.34 3.63 -8.32
C CYS A 195 -6.81 4.82 -9.14
N LEU A 196 -5.83 4.62 -10.01
CA LEU A 196 -5.27 5.65 -10.89
C LEU A 196 -5.91 5.64 -12.28
N ARG A 197 -6.43 4.49 -12.71
CA ARG A 197 -6.96 4.27 -14.07
C ARG A 197 -8.45 4.61 -14.18
N PHE A 198 -9.20 4.44 -13.10
CA PHE A 198 -10.65 4.60 -13.10
C PHE A 198 -11.11 5.55 -11.99
N GLN A 199 -12.21 6.25 -12.26
CA GLN A 199 -12.86 7.11 -11.27
C GLN A 199 -13.36 6.27 -10.08
N ALA A 200 -13.30 6.86 -8.88
CA ALA A 200 -13.72 6.21 -7.63
C ALA A 200 -15.16 5.67 -7.68
N GLN A 201 -16.05 6.36 -8.41
CA GLN A 201 -17.44 5.94 -8.61
C GLN A 201 -17.53 4.64 -9.40
N HIS A 202 -16.79 4.54 -10.50
CA HIS A 202 -16.77 3.36 -11.37
C HIS A 202 -16.22 2.14 -10.64
N ILE A 203 -15.15 2.32 -9.85
CA ILE A 203 -14.60 1.24 -9.03
C ILE A 203 -15.64 0.75 -8.02
N ALA A 204 -16.31 1.67 -7.31
CA ALA A 204 -17.32 1.29 -6.32
C ALA A 204 -18.49 0.51 -6.94
N VAL A 205 -18.94 0.90 -8.13
CA VAL A 205 -19.97 0.17 -8.89
C VAL A 205 -19.47 -1.21 -9.33
N ALA A 206 -18.26 -1.29 -9.89
CA ALA A 206 -17.71 -2.55 -10.40
C ALA A 206 -17.52 -3.59 -9.28
N VAL A 207 -17.00 -3.16 -8.14
CA VAL A 207 -16.85 -3.99 -6.93
C VAL A 207 -18.21 -4.50 -6.44
N LEU A 208 -19.21 -3.63 -6.42
CA LEU A 208 -20.55 -3.97 -5.98
C LEU A 208 -21.25 -4.92 -6.94
N TYR A 209 -21.09 -4.70 -8.25
CA TYR A 209 -21.57 -5.61 -9.28
C TYR A 209 -20.95 -7.00 -9.12
N LEU A 210 -19.62 -7.08 -8.93
CA LEU A 210 -18.95 -8.35 -8.70
C LEU A 210 -19.48 -9.06 -7.44
N ALA A 211 -19.67 -8.32 -6.35
CA ALA A 211 -20.19 -8.89 -5.11
C ALA A 211 -21.62 -9.44 -5.28
N LEU A 212 -22.49 -8.77 -6.06
CA LEU A 212 -23.84 -9.25 -6.35
C LEU A 212 -23.81 -10.51 -7.24
N GLN A 213 -22.94 -10.54 -8.25
CA GLN A 213 -22.77 -11.71 -9.12
C GLN A 213 -22.27 -12.93 -8.35
N VAL A 214 -21.34 -12.76 -7.41
CA VAL A 214 -20.83 -13.86 -6.55
C VAL A 214 -21.95 -14.54 -5.76
N TYR A 215 -22.97 -13.78 -5.32
CA TYR A 215 -24.12 -14.34 -4.58
C TYR A 215 -25.36 -14.60 -5.44
N GLY A 216 -25.28 -14.38 -6.76
CA GLY A 216 -26.43 -14.53 -7.67
C GLY A 216 -27.62 -13.64 -7.32
N VAL A 217 -27.38 -12.46 -6.74
CA VAL A 217 -28.44 -11.52 -6.36
C VAL A 217 -28.80 -10.63 -7.53
N GLU A 218 -29.99 -10.83 -8.09
CA GLU A 218 -30.53 -9.95 -9.12
C GLU A 218 -31.19 -8.73 -8.48
N VAL A 219 -30.83 -7.54 -8.97
CA VAL A 219 -31.43 -6.27 -8.56
C VAL A 219 -32.65 -6.01 -9.45
N PRO A 220 -33.86 -5.85 -8.89
CA PRO A 220 -35.06 -5.57 -9.68
C PRO A 220 -35.01 -4.11 -10.16
N ALA A 221 -34.49 -3.89 -11.37
CA ALA A 221 -34.44 -2.58 -12.01
C ALA A 221 -34.75 -2.70 -13.51
N GLU A 222 -35.56 -1.78 -14.05
CA GLU A 222 -35.93 -1.75 -15.48
C GLU A 222 -34.76 -1.42 -16.41
N LYS A 223 -33.80 -0.65 -15.89
CA LYS A 223 -32.49 -0.37 -16.51
C LYS A 223 -31.40 -1.00 -15.65
N PRO A 224 -30.23 -1.32 -16.20
CA PRO A 224 -29.11 -1.77 -15.38
C PRO A 224 -28.85 -0.78 -14.25
N TRP A 225 -29.00 -1.26 -13.00
CA TRP A 225 -29.03 -0.42 -11.80
C TRP A 225 -27.79 0.46 -11.62
N TRP A 226 -26.67 0.08 -12.22
CA TRP A 226 -25.42 0.84 -12.18
C TRP A 226 -25.47 2.17 -12.95
N GLN A 227 -26.28 2.27 -14.01
CA GLN A 227 -26.42 3.52 -14.78
C GLN A 227 -27.01 4.67 -13.95
N ILE A 228 -27.73 4.34 -12.88
CA ILE A 228 -28.31 5.32 -11.95
C ILE A 228 -27.21 5.98 -11.11
N TYR A 229 -26.09 5.28 -10.93
CA TYR A 229 -24.96 5.73 -10.12
C TYR A 229 -23.82 6.34 -10.95
N THR A 230 -23.80 6.08 -12.26
CA THR A 230 -22.76 6.53 -13.19
C THR A 230 -23.43 7.03 -14.48
N THR A 231 -23.59 8.35 -14.58
CA THR A 231 -24.18 9.01 -15.77
C THR A 231 -23.30 8.88 -17.02
N ASP A 232 -22.02 8.52 -16.86
CA ASP A 232 -20.99 8.60 -17.90
C ASP A 232 -20.56 7.22 -18.44
N THR A 233 -21.45 6.21 -18.44
CA THR A 233 -21.11 4.88 -18.97
C THR A 233 -21.28 4.73 -20.49
N GLU A 234 -21.36 5.84 -21.22
CA GLU A 234 -21.04 5.85 -22.65
C GLU A 234 -19.52 5.71 -22.80
N ILE A 235 -19.06 4.47 -22.79
CA ILE A 235 -17.71 4.13 -23.27
C ILE A 235 -17.75 4.39 -24.79
N PRO A 236 -16.95 5.31 -25.33
CA PRO A 236 -16.81 5.46 -26.79
C PRO A 236 -16.14 4.24 -27.43
#